data_AF-A0A6N9UTU8-F1
#
_entry.id   AF-A0A6N9UTU8-F1
#
_cell.length_a   1.000
_cell.length_b   1.000
_cell.length_c   1.000
_cell.angle_alpha   90.00
_cell.angle_beta   90.00
_cell.angle_gamma   90.00
#
_symmetry.space_group_name_H-M   'P 1'
#
loop_
_entity.id
_entity.type
_entity.pdbx_description
1 polymer ?
#
loop_
_entity_poly.entity_id
_entity_poly.type
_entity_poly.pdbx_seq_one_letter_code
_entity_poly.pdbx_strand_id
1 'polypeptide(L)' 'MTSNVTAPVTTTYAVAGMSCGHCSATLTRVIGELEGVTGVDVALDTGHVTVTSAAEPDDAAIAEVVDEAGYELTGRR' A
#
# COMPACT_ATOMS: atom_id res chain seq x y z
N MET A 1 15.98 29.63 5.88
CA MET A 1 16.15 28.26 6.39
C MET A 1 14.79 27.79 6.86
N THR A 2 14.00 27.15 6.01
CA THR A 2 12.75 26.50 6.42
C THR A 2 12.83 25.08 5.90
N SER A 3 13.42 24.21 6.71
CA SER A 3 13.37 22.77 6.49
C SER A 3 11.94 22.33 6.75
N ASN A 4 11.09 22.36 5.72
CA ASN A 4 9.85 21.60 5.75
C ASN A 4 10.19 20.23 5.17
N VAL A 5 10.82 19.39 6.01
CA VAL A 5 10.90 17.97 5.71
C VAL A 5 9.47 17.47 5.84
N THR A 6 8.78 17.34 4.71
CA THR A 6 7.51 16.61 4.64
C THR A 6 7.81 15.22 5.20
N ALA A 7 7.36 14.96 6.43
CA ALA A 7 7.51 13.65 7.03
C ALA A 7 6.75 12.64 6.15
N PRO A 8 7.31 11.46 5.90
CA PRO A 8 6.61 10.45 5.13
C PRO A 8 5.28 10.11 5.80
N VAL A 9 4.21 10.12 5.01
CA VAL A 9 2.88 9.68 5.42
C VAL A 9 2.86 8.16 5.34
N THR A 10 2.34 7.52 6.37
CA THR A 10 2.22 6.07 6.43
C THR A 10 0.75 5.72 6.58
N THR A 11 0.20 5.01 5.60
CA THR A 11 -1.20 4.63 5.56
C THR A 11 -1.31 3.12 5.55
N THR A 12 -2.11 2.56 6.45
CA THR A 12 -2.32 1.11 6.53
C THR A 12 -3.67 0.76 5.91
N TYR A 13 -3.67 -0.26 5.07
CA TYR A 13 -4.83 -0.80 4.37
C TYR A 13 -5.07 -2.23 4.83
N ALA A 14 -6.33 -2.60 4.96
CA ALA A 14 -6.75 -3.98 5.20
C ALA A 14 -7.15 -4.62 3.87
N VAL A 15 -6.52 -5.74 3.53
CA VAL A 15 -6.74 -6.45 2.28
C VAL A 15 -7.26 -7.86 2.59
N ALA A 16 -8.41 -8.20 2.02
CA ALA A 16 -8.99 -9.54 2.08
C ALA A 16 -8.60 -10.35 0.84
N GLY A 17 -8.60 -11.68 0.99
CA GLY A 17 -8.29 -12.59 -0.11
C GLY A 17 -6.80 -12.90 -0.31
N MET A 18 -5.90 -12.40 0.55
CA MET A 18 -4.47 -12.77 0.55
C MET A 18 -4.27 -14.22 1.03
N SER A 19 -4.64 -15.20 0.19
CA SER A 19 -4.62 -16.63 0.54
C SER A 19 -3.37 -17.39 0.07
N CYS A 20 -2.41 -16.72 -0.58
CA CYS A 20 -1.20 -17.38 -1.08
C CYS A 20 0.07 -16.51 -0.86
N GLY A 21 1.17 -17.13 -0.45
CA GLY A 21 2.42 -16.42 -0.11
C GLY A 21 3.16 -15.76 -1.30
N HIS A 22 2.81 -16.10 -2.54
CA HIS A 22 3.40 -15.47 -3.74
C HIS A 22 2.83 -14.07 -4.04
N CYS A 23 1.79 -13.68 -3.34
CA CYS A 23 0.96 -12.52 -3.62
C CYS A 23 1.56 -11.20 -3.11
N SER A 24 2.28 -11.25 -1.99
CA SER A 24 2.83 -10.06 -1.32
C SER A 24 3.86 -9.34 -2.18
N ALA A 25 4.77 -10.08 -2.83
CA ALA A 25 5.82 -9.48 -3.67
C ALA A 25 5.24 -8.71 -4.87
N THR A 26 4.18 -9.25 -5.48
CA THR A 26 3.48 -8.56 -6.57
C THR A 26 2.79 -7.29 -6.07
N LEU A 27 2.08 -7.35 -4.94
CA LEU A 27 1.42 -6.20 -4.31
C LEU A 27 2.42 -5.10 -3.94
N THR A 28 3.52 -5.45 -3.28
CA THR A 28 4.60 -4.51 -2.94
C THR A 28 5.14 -3.81 -4.18
N ARG A 29 5.31 -4.54 -5.30
CA ARG A 29 5.82 -3.97 -6.55
C ARG A 29 4.81 -3.02 -7.20
N VAL A 30 3.55 -3.45 -7.40
CA VAL A 30 2.55 -2.62 -8.09
C VAL A 30 2.17 -1.37 -7.29
N ILE A 31 2.06 -1.47 -5.96
CA ILE A 31 1.83 -0.31 -5.09
C ILE A 31 3.08 0.57 -5.03
N GLY A 32 4.27 -0.03 -5.06
CA GLY A 32 5.53 0.70 -5.09
C GLY A 32 5.79 1.45 -6.41
N GLU A 33 5.11 1.08 -7.49
CA GLU A 33 5.13 1.81 -8.76
C GLU A 33 4.24 3.07 -8.75
N LEU A 34 3.38 3.25 -7.75
CA LEU A 34 2.53 4.43 -7.63
C LEU A 34 3.36 5.69 -7.33
N GLU A 35 3.00 6.80 -7.96
CA GLU A 35 3.68 8.09 -7.75
C GLU A 35 3.57 8.55 -6.29
N GLY A 36 4.72 8.94 -5.73
CA GLY A 36 4.79 9.41 -4.34
C GLY A 36 4.95 8.29 -3.31
N VAL A 37 4.83 7.01 -3.68
CA VAL A 37 5.14 5.89 -2.80
C VAL A 37 6.66 5.73 -2.68
N THR A 38 7.11 5.60 -1.44
CA THR A 38 8.53 5.49 -1.05
C THR A 38 8.83 4.16 -0.36
N GLY A 39 7.80 3.45 0.11
CA GLY A 39 7.91 2.14 0.72
C GLY A 39 6.57 1.45 0.81
N VAL A 40 6.56 0.12 0.71
CA VAL A 40 5.37 -0.71 0.85
C VAL A 40 5.73 -1.94 1.68
N ASP A 41 4.97 -2.19 2.72
CA ASP A 41 5.14 -3.33 3.62
C ASP A 41 3.84 -4.15 3.63
N VAL A 42 3.93 -5.44 3.28
CA VAL A 42 2.76 -6.32 3.17
C VAL A 42 2.84 -7.38 4.27
N ALA A 43 1.94 -7.26 5.24
CA ALA A 43 1.80 -8.17 6.38
C ALA A 43 0.73 -9.23 6.10
N LEU A 44 1.13 -10.33 5.44
CA LEU A 44 0.26 -11.47 5.13
C LEU A 44 -0.36 -12.11 6.38
N ASP A 45 0.37 -12.17 7.50
CA ASP A 45 -0.12 -12.72 8.76
C ASP A 45 -1.35 -11.99 9.31
N THR A 46 -1.44 -10.68 9.07
CA THR A 46 -2.52 -9.84 9.61
C THR A 46 -3.51 -9.35 8.56
N GLY A 47 -3.22 -9.56 7.29
CA GLY A 47 -4.07 -9.04 6.22
C GLY A 47 -3.85 -7.55 5.94
N HIS A 48 -2.70 -6.96 6.31
CA HIS A 48 -2.49 -5.51 6.22
C HIS A 48 -1.41 -5.14 5.20
N VAL A 49 -1.59 -4.00 4.54
CA VAL A 49 -0.64 -3.40 3.62
C VAL A 49 -0.34 -1.99 4.10
N THR A 50 0.90 -1.71 4.46
CA THR A 50 1.34 -0.40 4.92
C THR A 50 2.08 0.30 3.79
N VAL A 51 1.57 1.45 3.36
CA VAL A 51 2.13 2.26 2.29
C VAL A 51 2.75 3.49 2.91
N THR A 52 4.02 3.72 2.60
CA THR A 52 4.79 4.89 3.03
C THR A 52 5.02 5.78 1.82
N SER A 53 4.53 7.01 1.86
CA SER A 53 4.58 7.96 0.74
C SER A 53 4.97 9.36 1.20
N ALA A 54 5.49 10.17 0.29
CA ALA A 54 5.83 11.57 0.58
C ALA A 54 4.57 12.46 0.72
N ALA A 55 3.43 12.00 0.22
CA ALA A 55 2.13 12.66 0.28
C ALA A 55 1.03 11.64 0.61
N GLU A 56 -0.20 12.09 0.84
CA GLU A 56 -1.36 11.20 0.99
C GLU A 56 -1.47 10.28 -0.25
N PRO A 57 -1.41 8.95 -0.07
CA PRO A 57 -1.53 8.02 -1.18
C PRO A 57 -2.97 7.99 -1.71
N ASP A 58 -3.12 7.78 -3.02
CA ASP A 58 -4.42 7.65 -3.65
C ASP A 58 -5.06 6.30 -3.30
N ASP A 59 -6.01 6.33 -2.36
CA ASP A 59 -6.78 5.16 -1.92
C ASP A 59 -7.43 4.41 -3.12
N ALA A 60 -7.92 5.16 -4.12
CA ALA A 60 -8.54 4.60 -5.31
C ALA A 60 -7.54 3.88 -6.21
N ALA A 61 -6.35 4.45 -6.41
CA ALA A 61 -5.29 3.82 -7.19
C ALA A 61 -4.77 2.55 -6.50
N ILE A 62 -4.61 2.58 -5.17
CA ILE A 62 -4.24 1.40 -4.39
C ILE A 62 -5.32 0.33 -4.51
N ALA A 63 -6.60 0.68 -4.35
CA ALA A 63 -7.69 -0.29 -4.50
C ALA A 63 -7.72 -0.92 -5.91
N GLU A 64 -7.49 -0.13 -6.96
CA GLU A 64 -7.44 -0.62 -8.35
C GLU A 64 -6.31 -1.63 -8.56
N VAL A 65 -5.07 -1.31 -8.17
CA VAL A 65 -3.95 -2.26 -8.32
C VAL A 65 -4.10 -3.50 -7.44
N VAL A 66 -4.75 -3.37 -6.28
CA VAL A 66 -5.06 -4.49 -5.38
C VAL A 66 -6.12 -5.40 -6.01
N ASP A 67 -7.16 -4.83 -6.63
CA ASP A 67 -8.21 -5.55 -7.37
C ASP A 67 -7.66 -6.24 -8.63
N GLU A 68 -6.83 -5.54 -9.41
CA GLU A 68 -6.14 -6.12 -10.57
C GLU A 68 -5.21 -7.27 -10.18
N ALA A 69 -4.61 -7.21 -8.98
CA ALA A 69 -3.81 -8.29 -8.44
C ALA A 69 -4.66 -9.46 -7.89
N GLY A 70 -5.99 -9.31 -7.84
CA GLY A 70 -6.94 -10.33 -7.41
C GLY A 70 -7.23 -10.34 -5.91
N TYR A 71 -7.08 -9.20 -5.24
CA TYR A 71 -7.41 -9.02 -3.82
C TYR A 71 -8.42 -7.90 -3.63
N GLU A 72 -9.05 -7.86 -2.46
CA GLU A 72 -10.03 -6.82 -2.15
C GLU A 72 -9.53 -5.91 -1.04
N LEU A 73 -9.45 -4.61 -1.31
CA LEU A 73 -9.15 -3.62 -0.28
C LEU A 73 -10.40 -3.35 0.55
N THR A 74 -10.41 -3.84 1.79
CA THR A 74 -11.57 -3.79 2.71
C THR A 74 -11.65 -2.49 3.52
N GLY A 75 -10.57 -1.70 3.56
CA GLY A 75 -10.59 -0.37 4.18
C GLY A 75 -9.20 0.18 4.50
N ARG A 76 -9.16 1.49 4.79
CA ARG A 76 -7.99 2.20 5.34
C ARG A 76 -8.10 2.28 6.87
N ARG A 77 -6.97 2.17 7.57
CA ARG A 77 -6.89 2.10 9.03
C ARG A 77 -6.02 3.19 9.62
#